data_AF-A0A1C6IQ89-F1
#
_entry.id   AF-A0A1C6IQ89-F1
#
_cell.length_a   1.000
_cell.length_b   1.000
_cell.length_c   1.000
_cell.angle_alpha   90.00
_cell.angle_beta   90.00
_cell.angle_gamma   90.00
#
_symmetry.space_group_name_H-M   'P 1'
#
loop_
_entity.id
_entity.type
_entity.pdbx_description
1 polymer ?
#
loop_
_entity_poly.entity_id
_entity_poly.type
_entity_poly.pdbx_seq_one_letter_code
_entity_poly.pdbx_strand_id
1 'polypeptide(L)'
;MARDEFWDALKEHAHRNHQERVSKNPDRIAYAIQQLEAHGIEYQLKNQQTGHFHCWRKSDDKLFQFYAGTGKIQGLQTRGVHNLIKILEG
;
A
#
# COMPACT_ATOMS: atom_id res chain seq x y z
N MET A 1 25.55 -28.86 8.49
CA MET A 1 24.36 -28.01 8.69
C MET A 1 23.18 -28.79 8.18
N ALA A 2 22.32 -29.25 9.08
CA ALA A 2 21.14 -30.01 8.68
C ALA A 2 20.25 -29.08 7.84
N ARG A 3 19.65 -29.61 6.78
CA ARG A 3 18.78 -28.85 5.86
C ARG A 3 17.74 -28.01 6.61
N ASP A 4 17.33 -28.46 7.79
CA ASP A 4 16.36 -27.82 8.67
C ASP A 4 16.87 -26.51 9.29
N GLU A 5 18.11 -26.43 9.77
CA GLU A 5 18.68 -25.20 10.34
C GLU A 5 18.75 -24.07 9.30
N PHE A 6 19.08 -24.41 8.05
CA PHE A 6 19.12 -23.45 6.96
C PHE A 6 17.71 -22.97 6.57
N TRP A 7 16.73 -23.86 6.50
CA TRP A 7 15.35 -23.48 6.21
C TRP A 7 14.74 -22.61 7.31
N ASP A 8 15.05 -22.89 8.58
CA ASP A 8 14.53 -22.09 9.69
C ASP A 8 15.17 -20.70 9.72
N ALA A 9 16.47 -20.60 9.45
CA ALA A 9 17.14 -19.30 9.28
C ALA A 9 16.52 -18.48 8.13
N LEU A 10 16.19 -19.11 7.00
CA LEU A 10 15.52 -18.44 5.88
C LEU A 10 14.10 -17.96 6.23
N LYS A 11 13.31 -18.79 6.95
CA LYS A 11 11.97 -18.39 7.42
C LYS A 11 12.05 -17.20 8.37
N GLU A 12 12.99 -17.22 9.31
CA GLU A 12 13.18 -16.13 10.27
C GLU A 12 13.63 -14.84 9.57
N HIS A 13 14.54 -14.94 8.59
CA HIS A 13 14.94 -13.80 7.78
C HIS A 13 13.76 -13.21 7.00
N ALA A 14 12.96 -14.05 6.34
CA ALA A 14 11.76 -13.61 5.63
C ALA A 14 10.74 -12.96 6.56
N HIS A 15 10.57 -13.48 7.78
CA HIS A 15 9.69 -12.90 8.80
C HIS A 15 10.16 -11.52 9.24
N ARG A 16 11.45 -11.35 9.57
CA ARG A 16 12.04 -10.05 9.93
C ARG A 16 11.85 -9.01 8.82
N ASN A 17 12.16 -9.37 7.57
CA ASN A 17 11.95 -8.49 6.42
C ASN A 17 10.48 -8.12 6.21
N HIS A 18 9.55 -9.01 6.56
CA HIS A 18 8.12 -8.68 6.53
C HIS A 18 7.76 -7.67 7.64
N GLN A 19 8.20 -7.91 8.87
CA GLN A 19 7.96 -7.04 10.01
C GLN A 19 8.52 -5.63 9.79
N GLU A 20 9.74 -5.50 9.27
CA GLU A 20 10.35 -4.19 8.96
C GLU A 20 9.62 -3.41 7.87
N ARG A 21 8.95 -4.09 6.95
CA ARG A 21 8.11 -3.43 5.94
C ARG A 21 6.78 -2.99 6.54
N VAL A 22 6.18 -3.84 7.37
CA VAL A 22 4.91 -3.54 8.05
C VAL A 22 5.08 -2.40 9.05
N SER A 23 6.22 -2.31 9.76
CA SER A 23 6.48 -1.23 10.71
C SER A 23 6.55 0.16 10.08
N LYS A 24 6.87 0.25 8.78
CA LYS A 24 6.88 1.49 7.99
C LYS A 24 5.52 1.84 7.39
N ASN A 25 4.52 0.97 7.52
CA ASN A 25 3.18 1.22 6.98
C ASN A 25 2.48 2.43 7.60
N PRO A 26 2.56 2.70 8.92
CA PRO A 26 1.92 3.88 9.52
C PRO A 26 2.31 5.18 8.83
N ASP A 27 3.62 5.43 8.61
CA ASP A 27 4.10 6.63 7.93
C ASP A 27 3.62 6.70 6.47
N ARG A 28 3.60 5.56 5.78
CA ARG A 28 3.11 5.48 4.38
C ARG A 28 1.61 5.72 4.27
N ILE A 29 0.85 5.28 5.26
CA ILE A 29 -0.60 5.50 5.35
C ILE A 29 -0.86 6.97 5.62
N ALA A 30 -0.17 7.57 6.59
CA ALA A 30 -0.26 9.00 6.88
C ALA A 30 0.08 9.85 5.66
N TYR A 31 1.17 9.50 4.96
CA TYR A 31 1.56 10.17 3.73
C TYR A 31 0.50 10.01 2.62
N ALA A 32 -0.05 8.79 2.44
CA ALA A 32 -1.09 8.57 1.46
C ALA A 32 -2.36 9.37 1.75
N ILE A 33 -2.79 9.43 3.02
CA ILE A 33 -3.92 10.25 3.47
C ILE A 33 -3.67 11.72 3.15
N GLN A 34 -2.51 12.26 3.55
CA GLN A 34 -2.15 13.65 3.28
C GLN A 34 -2.24 13.98 1.78
N GLN A 35 -1.74 13.09 0.93
CA GLN A 35 -1.79 13.28 -0.52
C GLN A 35 -3.21 13.19 -1.08
N LEU A 36 -4.03 12.24 -0.60
CA LEU A 36 -5.42 12.11 -1.03
C LEU A 36 -6.25 13.35 -0.62
N GLU A 37 -6.07 13.83 0.61
CA GLU A 37 -6.74 15.03 1.13
C GLU A 37 -6.30 16.30 0.41
N ALA A 38 -4.98 16.47 0.20
CA ALA A 38 -4.44 17.63 -0.52
C ALA A 38 -4.99 17.76 -1.94
N HIS A 39 -5.31 16.64 -2.57
CA HIS A 39 -5.92 16.58 -3.90
C HIS A 39 -7.45 16.47 -3.85
N GLY A 40 -8.10 16.52 -2.68
CA GLY A 40 -9.56 16.41 -2.58
C GLY A 40 -10.11 15.10 -3.16
N ILE A 41 -9.39 14.00 -2.98
CA ILE A 41 -9.79 12.68 -3.45
C ILE A 41 -10.59 11.98 -2.36
N GLU A 42 -11.77 11.48 -2.71
CA GLU A 42 -12.56 10.66 -1.80
C GLU A 42 -11.86 9.32 -1.54
N TYR A 43 -11.75 8.93 -0.27
CA TYR A 43 -11.12 7.69 0.13
C TYR A 43 -11.74 7.06 1.38
N GLN A 44 -11.52 5.76 1.53
CA GLN A 44 -11.83 5.01 2.74
C GLN A 44 -10.70 4.03 3.05
N LEU A 45 -10.13 4.15 4.25
CA LEU A 45 -9.15 3.18 4.76
C LEU A 45 -9.88 1.92 5.23
N LYS A 46 -9.74 0.82 4.50
CA LYS A 46 -10.37 -0.48 4.80
C LYS A 46 -9.55 -1.33 5.75
N ASN A 47 -8.22 -1.22 5.69
CA ASN A 47 -7.32 -1.94 6.59
C ASN A 47 -6.09 -1.09 6.89
N GLN A 48 -5.97 -0.68 8.16
CA GLN A 48 -4.86 0.13 8.65
C GLN A 48 -3.54 -0.63 8.74
N GLN A 49 -3.55 -1.95 8.94
CA GLN A 49 -2.31 -2.73 9.04
C GLN A 49 -1.60 -2.83 7.70
N THR A 50 -2.35 -3.01 6.61
CA THR A 50 -1.81 -3.16 5.26
C THR A 50 -1.80 -1.84 4.47
N GLY A 51 -2.47 -0.81 4.99
CA GLY A 51 -2.70 0.45 4.31
C GLY A 51 -3.56 0.28 3.07
N HIS A 52 -4.62 -0.51 3.16
CA HIS A 52 -5.57 -0.76 2.07
C HIS A 52 -6.62 0.33 2.02
N PHE A 53 -6.60 1.11 0.96
CA PHE A 53 -7.53 2.19 0.66
C PHE A 53 -8.44 1.79 -0.49
N HIS A 54 -9.69 2.21 -0.36
CA HIS A 54 -10.59 2.42 -1.47
C HIS A 54 -10.54 3.91 -1.82
N CYS A 55 -10.34 4.24 -3.09
CA CYS A 55 -10.31 5.61 -3.58
C CYS A 55 -11.22 5.71 -4.80
N TRP A 56 -11.90 6.84 -4.98
CA TRP A 56 -12.80 7.06 -6.11
C TRP A 56 -12.25 8.12 -7.03
N ARG A 57 -12.32 7.85 -8.34
CA ARG A 57 -11.89 8.80 -9.37
C ARG A 57 -12.93 9.91 -9.49
N LYS A 58 -12.46 11.15 -9.56
CA LYS A 58 -13.33 12.33 -9.58
C LYS A 58 -14.26 12.43 -10.79
N SER A 59 -13.85 11.88 -11.94
CA SER A 59 -14.57 12.05 -13.20
C SER A 59 -15.80 11.13 -13.34
N ASP A 60 -15.76 9.94 -12.73
CA ASP A 60 -16.71 8.86 -13.01
C ASP A 60 -17.04 8.00 -11.78
N ASP A 61 -16.59 8.40 -10.59
CA ASP A 61 -16.71 7.65 -9.33
C ASP A 61 -16.22 6.20 -9.42
N LYS A 62 -15.30 5.91 -10.34
CA LYS A 62 -14.75 4.56 -10.45
C LYS A 62 -13.89 4.24 -9.23
N LEU A 63 -14.17 3.09 -8.63
CA LEU A 63 -13.42 2.57 -7.49
C LEU A 63 -12.03 2.06 -7.90
N PHE A 64 -11.01 2.49 -7.18
CA PHE A 64 -9.66 1.97 -7.20
C PHE A 64 -9.26 1.46 -5.81
N GLN A 65 -8.53 0.35 -5.78
CA GLN A 65 -7.98 -0.19 -4.54
C GLN A 65 -6.47 0.07 -4.51
N PHE A 66 -6.00 0.70 -3.45
CA PHE A 66 -4.60 1.08 -3.27
C PHE A 66 -4.03 0.51 -1.98
N TYR A 67 -2.77 0.07 -2.01
CA TYR A 67 -2.07 -0.48 -0.85
C TYR A 67 -0.84 0.36 -0.53
N ALA A 68 -0.97 1.33 0.39
CA ALA A 68 0.09 2.29 0.74
C ALA A 68 1.39 1.61 1.19
N GLY A 69 1.30 0.48 1.89
CA GLY A 69 2.46 -0.29 2.32
C GLY A 69 3.35 -0.79 1.16
N THR A 70 2.78 -1.02 -0.03
CA THR A 70 3.52 -1.52 -1.20
C THR A 70 3.47 -0.61 -2.41
N GLY A 71 2.67 0.46 -2.36
CA GLY A 71 2.32 1.29 -3.51
C GLY A 71 1.49 0.58 -4.58
N LYS A 72 0.99 -0.64 -4.35
CA LYS A 72 0.23 -1.38 -5.38
C LYS A 72 -1.11 -0.69 -5.64
N ILE A 73 -1.45 -0.53 -6.92
CA ILE A 73 -2.79 -0.17 -7.38
C ILE A 73 -3.41 -1.42 -8.01
N GLN A 74 -4.55 -1.87 -7.51
CA GLN A 74 -5.16 -3.12 -7.96
C GLN A 74 -5.55 -3.03 -9.44
N GLY A 75 -5.16 -4.05 -10.23
CA GLY A 75 -5.46 -4.11 -11.66
C GLY A 75 -4.53 -3.31 -12.57
N LEU A 76 -3.53 -2.60 -12.02
CA LEU A 76 -2.57 -1.82 -12.80
C LEU A 76 -1.13 -2.25 -12.52
N GLN A 77 -0.26 -2.13 -13.53
CA GLN A 77 1.18 -2.34 -13.37
C GLN A 77 1.86 -1.14 -12.70
N THR A 78 1.31 0.06 -12.91
CA THR A 78 1.78 1.29 -12.28
C THR A 78 1.55 1.27 -10.78
N ARG A 79 2.48 1.86 -10.02
CA ARG A 79 2.50 1.85 -8.56
C ARG A 79 2.77 3.24 -7.99
N GLY A 80 2.47 3.41 -6.71
CA GLY A 80 2.77 4.61 -5.93
C GLY A 80 1.62 5.61 -5.89
N VAL A 81 1.56 6.37 -4.79
CA VAL A 81 0.46 7.31 -4.53
C VAL A 81 0.40 8.44 -5.56
N HIS A 82 1.54 8.98 -6.02
CA HIS A 82 1.55 10.00 -7.07
C HIS A 82 0.92 9.54 -8.39
N ASN A 83 1.17 8.29 -8.78
CA ASN A 83 0.55 7.74 -9.99
C ASN A 83 -0.94 7.46 -9.77
N LEU A 84 -1.32 7.02 -8.57
CA LEU A 84 -2.72 6.89 -8.20
C LEU A 84 -3.45 8.23 -8.32
N ILE A 85 -2.89 9.32 -7.78
CA ILE A 85 -3.49 10.66 -7.84
C ILE A 85 -3.75 11.07 -9.30
N LYS A 86 -2.74 10.97 -10.18
CA LYS A 86 -2.90 11.28 -11.61
C LYS A 86 -4.05 10.49 -12.24
N ILE A 87 -4.18 9.21 -11.89
CA ILE A 87 -5.26 8.34 -12.39
C ILE A 87 -6.62 8.79 -11.86
N LEU A 88 -6.71 9.28 -10.63
CA LEU A 88 -7.96 9.64 -9.98
C LEU A 88 -8.41 11.09 -10.28
N GLU A 89 -7.47 11.96 -10.68
CA GLU A 89 -7.78 13.31 -11.14
C GLU A 89 -8.34 13.33 -12.57
N GLY A 90 -7.92 12.39 -13.42
CA GLY A 90 -8.34 12.30 -14.83
C GLY A 90 -7.31 12.90 -15.76
#